data_AF-A0A969TW16-F1
#
_entry.id   AF-A0A969TW16-F1
#
_cell.length_a   1.000
_cell.length_b   1.000
_cell.length_c   1.000
_cell.angle_alpha   90.00
_cell.angle_beta   90.00
_cell.angle_gamma   90.00
#
_symmetry.space_group_name_H-M   'P 1'
#
loop_
_entity.id
_entity.type
_entity.pdbx_description
1 polymer ?
#
loop_
_entity_poly.entity_id
_entity_poly.type
_entity_poly.pdbx_seq_one_letter_code
_entity_poly.pdbx_strand_id
1 'polypeptide(L)'
;MATNLSTTEIDPNRSRTLEEIQTWLIYQLAERLKIEPDEIDIHEPFDNYNLDSAQALILLEKLEKWLQRKYNPILIFNYPTIAELAERLVSETLPNN
;
A
#
# COMPACT_ATOMS: atom_id res chain seq x y z
N MET A 1 -6.34 22.02 -22.06
CA MET A 1 -6.76 21.85 -20.66
C MET A 1 -5.66 21.08 -19.97
N ALA A 2 -4.98 21.70 -19.02
CA ALA A 2 -3.76 21.18 -18.44
C ALA A 2 -4.09 20.41 -17.15
N THR A 3 -3.80 19.12 -17.15
CA THR A 3 -3.53 18.36 -15.92
C THR A 3 -2.25 17.62 -16.18
N ASN A 4 -1.15 18.26 -15.76
CA ASN A 4 0.17 17.67 -15.75
C ASN A 4 0.13 16.48 -14.79
N LEU A 5 0.15 15.27 -15.34
CA LEU A 5 0.54 14.07 -14.61
C LEU A 5 2.04 14.21 -14.35
N SER A 6 2.36 14.87 -13.24
CA SER A 6 3.72 14.96 -12.73
C SER A 6 4.26 13.54 -12.56
N THR A 7 5.19 13.21 -13.43
CA THR A 7 6.23 12.21 -13.23
C THR A 7 6.51 12.07 -11.74
N THR A 8 6.12 10.93 -11.16
CA THR A 8 6.65 10.45 -9.89
C THR A 8 8.16 10.34 -10.03
N GLU A 9 8.86 11.41 -9.64
CA GLU A 9 10.26 11.36 -9.27
C GLU A 9 10.35 10.39 -8.09
N ILE A 10 10.66 9.13 -8.37
CA ILE A 10 10.92 8.12 -7.34
C ILE A 10 12.26 8.53 -6.70
N ASP A 11 12.23 9.49 -5.77
CA ASP A 11 13.32 9.73 -4.83
C ASP A 11 13.46 8.45 -3.98
N PRO A 12 14.57 7.69 -4.06
CA PRO A 12 14.74 6.48 -3.27
C PRO A 12 15.05 6.76 -1.79
N ASN A 13 15.17 8.04 -1.39
CA ASN A 13 15.60 8.47 -0.05
C ASN A 13 14.57 9.34 0.69
N ARG A 14 13.35 9.51 0.14
CA ARG A 14 12.25 10.20 0.85
C ARG A 14 11.34 9.17 1.51
N SER A 15 10.96 9.43 2.76
CA SER A 15 9.86 8.73 3.42
C SER A 15 8.61 8.82 2.54
N ARG A 16 8.01 7.67 2.24
CA ARG A 16 6.82 7.61 1.38
C ARG A 16 5.62 8.22 2.10
N THR A 17 4.83 8.97 1.35
CA THR A 17 3.58 9.58 1.84
C THR A 17 2.45 8.55 1.90
N LEU A 18 1.38 8.89 2.63
CA LEU A 18 0.18 8.05 2.74
C LEU A 18 -0.39 7.72 1.36
N GLU A 19 -0.53 8.75 0.53
CA GLU A 19 -1.09 8.65 -0.83
C GLU A 19 -0.24 7.73 -1.73
N GLU A 20 1.10 7.79 -1.63
CA GLU A 20 1.97 6.88 -2.39
C GLU A 20 1.78 5.42 -1.99
N ILE A 21 1.68 5.14 -0.69
CA ILE A 21 1.49 3.77 -0.19
C ILE A 21 0.10 3.26 -0.57
N GLN A 22 -0.94 4.09 -0.41
CA GLN A 22 -2.30 3.74 -0.82
C GLN A 22 -2.36 3.46 -2.32
N THR A 23 -1.80 4.35 -3.14
CA THR A 23 -1.73 4.18 -4.59
C THR A 23 -1.03 2.87 -4.95
N TRP A 24 0.12 2.58 -4.32
CA TRP A 24 0.84 1.33 -4.57
C TRP A 24 0.01 0.10 -4.22
N LEU A 25 -0.67 0.10 -3.06
CA LEU A 25 -1.55 -0.99 -2.63
C LEU A 25 -2.72 -1.17 -3.60
N ILE A 26 -3.38 -0.08 -4.00
CA ILE A 26 -4.46 -0.07 -5.00
C ILE A 26 -3.98 -0.73 -6.29
N TYR A 27 -2.84 -0.31 -6.84
CA TYR A 27 -2.29 -0.90 -8.06
C TYR A 27 -1.99 -2.39 -7.88
N GLN A 28 -1.42 -2.79 -6.74
CA GLN A 28 -1.15 -4.22 -6.48
C GLN A 28 -2.43 -5.05 -6.41
N LEU A 29 -3.51 -4.53 -5.84
CA LEU A 29 -4.80 -5.22 -5.83
C LEU A 29 -5.48 -5.23 -7.20
N ALA A 30 -5.50 -4.08 -7.89
CA ALA A 30 -6.08 -3.94 -9.23
C ALA A 30 -5.42 -4.88 -10.25
N GLU A 31 -4.08 -4.97 -10.26
CA GLU A 31 -3.35 -5.91 -11.12
C GLU A 31 -3.70 -7.38 -10.83
N ARG A 32 -3.93 -7.72 -9.56
CA ARG A 32 -4.28 -9.09 -9.14
C ARG A 32 -5.71 -9.45 -9.52
N LEU A 33 -6.64 -8.55 -9.25
CA LEU A 33 -8.07 -8.70 -9.54
C LEU A 33 -8.39 -8.51 -11.03
N LYS A 34 -7.45 -7.96 -11.80
CA LYS A 34 -7.61 -7.57 -13.20
C LYS A 34 -8.75 -6.57 -13.40
N ILE A 35 -8.88 -5.65 -12.47
CA ILE A 35 -9.84 -4.54 -12.53
C ILE A 35 -9.11 -3.21 -12.56
N GLU A 36 -9.83 -2.12 -12.75
CA GLU A 36 -9.24 -0.78 -12.72
C GLU A 36 -8.92 -0.37 -11.28
N PRO A 37 -7.83 0.39 -11.05
CA PRO A 37 -7.48 0.88 -9.71
C PRO A 37 -8.56 1.79 -9.10
N ASP A 38 -9.40 2.42 -9.92
CA ASP A 38 -10.52 3.25 -9.46
C ASP A 38 -11.67 2.41 -8.85
N GLU A 39 -11.75 1.12 -9.19
CA GLU A 39 -12.73 0.18 -8.63
C GLU A 39 -12.31 -0.36 -7.25
N ILE A 40 -11.08 -0.06 -6.80
CA ILE A 40 -10.57 -0.46 -5.49
C ILE A 40 -10.92 0.62 -4.47
N ASP A 41 -11.80 0.29 -3.54
CA ASP A 41 -12.06 1.09 -2.34
C ASP A 41 -10.99 0.83 -1.27
N ILE A 42 -10.41 1.92 -0.76
CA ILE A 42 -9.35 1.90 0.27
C ILE A 42 -9.87 1.59 1.67
N HIS A 43 -11.16 1.75 1.91
CA HIS A 43 -11.84 1.44 3.18
C HIS A 43 -12.40 0.02 3.20
N GLU A 44 -12.38 -0.67 2.06
CA GLU A 44 -12.84 -2.04 1.95
C GLU A 44 -11.77 -3.02 2.47
N PRO A 45 -12.16 -4.01 3.29
CA PRO A 45 -11.23 -4.97 3.81
C PRO A 45 -10.64 -5.89 2.72
N PHE A 46 -9.37 -6.23 2.85
CA PHE A 46 -8.64 -7.13 1.94
C PHE A 46 -9.34 -8.49 1.76
N ASP A 47 -10.05 -8.97 2.78
CA ASP A 47 -10.84 -10.20 2.73
C ASP A 47 -11.91 -10.16 1.62
N ASN A 48 -12.54 -9.00 1.38
CA ASN A 48 -13.53 -8.85 0.31
C ASN A 48 -12.90 -8.90 -1.09
N TYR A 49 -11.61 -8.56 -1.18
CA TYR A 49 -10.80 -8.69 -2.39
C TYR A 49 -10.21 -10.10 -2.58
N ASN A 50 -10.71 -11.11 -1.83
CA ASN A 50 -10.22 -12.49 -1.86
C ASN A 50 -8.70 -12.57 -1.59
N LEU A 51 -8.21 -11.72 -0.69
CA LEU A 51 -6.79 -11.68 -0.32
C LEU A 51 -6.49 -12.76 0.74
N ASP A 52 -6.12 -13.96 0.31
CA ASP A 52 -5.74 -15.05 1.22
C ASP A 52 -4.45 -14.74 2.03
N SER A 53 -4.24 -15.47 3.14
CA SER A 53 -3.05 -15.36 4.00
C SER A 53 -1.71 -15.46 3.25
N ALA A 54 -1.63 -16.29 2.20
CA ALA A 54 -0.43 -16.40 1.37
C ALA A 54 -0.22 -15.14 0.51
N GLN A 55 -1.31 -14.55 0.00
CA GLN A 55 -1.27 -13.35 -0.82
C GLN A 55 -0.92 -12.12 0.02
N ALA A 56 -1.44 -12.05 1.24
CA ALA A 56 -1.05 -11.08 2.26
C ALA A 56 0.47 -11.11 2.49
N LEU A 57 1.04 -12.30 2.68
CA LEU A 57 2.49 -12.43 2.88
C LEU A 57 3.28 -11.93 1.67
N ILE A 58 2.89 -12.30 0.44
CA ILE A 58 3.55 -11.84 -0.78
C ILE A 58 3.44 -10.31 -0.94
N LEU A 59 2.27 -9.73 -0.65
CA LEU A 59 2.06 -8.29 -0.69
C LEU A 59 2.98 -7.59 0.31
N LEU A 60 3.08 -8.12 1.52
CA LEU A 60 3.95 -7.58 2.56
C LEU A 60 5.43 -7.70 2.18
N GLU A 61 5.89 -8.83 1.68
CA GLU A 61 7.28 -9.00 1.24
C GLU A 61 7.67 -8.00 0.13
N LYS A 62 6.75 -7.73 -0.80
CA LYS A 62 6.96 -6.69 -1.83
C LYS A 62 7.06 -5.30 -1.20
N LEU A 63 6.18 -5.00 -0.24
CA LEU A 63 6.15 -3.74 0.48
C LEU A 63 7.43 -3.54 1.32
N GLU A 64 7.89 -4.58 2.00
CA GLU A 64 9.14 -4.62 2.76
C GLU A 64 10.35 -4.31 1.86
N LYS A 65 10.40 -4.92 0.67
CA LYS A 65 11.44 -4.64 -0.32
C LYS A 65 11.38 -3.22 -0.85
N TRP A 66 10.16 -2.71 -1.08
CA TRP A 66 9.95 -1.35 -1.61
C TRP A 66 10.31 -0.27 -0.58
N LEU A 67 9.93 -0.46 0.69
CA LEU A 67 10.24 0.44 1.79
C LEU A 67 11.60 0.17 2.44
N GLN A 68 12.31 -0.88 1.99
CA GLN A 68 13.56 -1.39 2.57
C GLN A 68 13.48 -1.61 4.09
N ARG A 69 12.34 -2.11 4.57
CA ARG A 69 12.04 -2.32 5.99
C ARG A 69 11.38 -3.66 6.19
N LYS A 70 11.44 -4.19 7.41
CA LYS A 70 10.73 -5.42 7.78
C LYS A 70 9.45 -5.11 8.53
N TYR A 71 8.38 -5.80 8.18
CA TYR A 71 7.05 -5.66 8.74
C TYR A 71 6.50 -7.02 9.15
N ASN A 72 5.64 -7.04 10.17
CA ASN A 72 5.02 -8.28 10.61
C ASN A 72 3.76 -8.56 9.78
N PRO A 73 3.55 -9.77 9.22
CA PRO A 73 2.32 -10.15 8.51
C PRO A 73 1.05 -9.99 9.33
N ILE A 74 1.16 -9.99 10.67
CA ILE A 74 0.05 -9.65 11.58
C ILE A 74 -0.54 -8.25 11.29
N LEU A 75 0.23 -7.32 10.70
CA LEU A 75 -0.29 -6.00 10.34
C LEU A 75 -1.47 -6.07 9.36
N ILE A 76 -1.48 -7.01 8.41
CA ILE A 76 -2.59 -7.13 7.45
C ILE A 76 -3.87 -7.61 8.16
N PHE A 77 -3.72 -8.39 9.23
CA PHE A 77 -4.86 -8.83 10.05
C PHE A 77 -5.34 -7.75 11.03
N ASN A 78 -4.42 -6.93 11.56
CA ASN A 78 -4.75 -5.83 12.46
C ASN A 78 -5.29 -4.60 11.72
N TYR A 79 -4.85 -4.40 10.47
CA TYR A 79 -5.20 -3.28 9.60
C TYR A 79 -5.72 -3.87 8.29
N PRO A 80 -6.97 -4.37 8.27
CA PRO A 80 -7.51 -5.11 7.15
C PRO A 80 -7.84 -4.23 5.93
N THR A 81 -7.66 -2.91 5.99
CA THR A 81 -7.95 -1.99 4.89
C THR A 81 -6.68 -1.31 4.36
N ILE A 82 -6.73 -0.85 3.10
CA ILE A 82 -5.62 -0.10 2.48
C ILE A 82 -5.35 1.19 3.26
N ALA A 83 -6.40 1.90 3.66
CA ALA A 83 -6.29 3.15 4.39
C ALA A 83 -5.55 2.97 5.73
N GLU A 84 -5.96 1.99 6.54
CA GLU A 84 -5.35 1.71 7.84
C GLU A 84 -3.91 1.21 7.72
N LEU A 85 -3.68 0.29 6.77
CA LEU A 85 -2.34 -0.25 6.54
C LEU A 85 -1.37 0.86 6.11
N ALA A 86 -1.79 1.72 5.18
CA ALA A 86 -0.98 2.83 4.72
C ALA A 86 -0.70 3.84 5.84
N GLU A 87 -1.70 4.18 6.66
CA GLU A 87 -1.52 5.09 7.80
C GLU A 87 -0.49 4.54 8.80
N ARG A 88 -0.59 3.24 9.10
CA ARG A 88 0.36 2.58 10.00
C ARG A 88 1.80 2.62 9.46
N LEU A 89 1.98 2.41 8.16
CA LEU A 89 3.29 2.42 7.50
C LEU A 89 3.92 3.83 7.46
N VAL A 90 3.11 4.87 7.26
CA VAL A 90 3.58 6.27 7.33
C VAL A 90 3.93 6.64 8.77
N SER A 91 3.11 6.25 9.74
CA SER A 91 3.38 6.54 11.15
C SER A 91 4.70 5.93 11.63
N GLU A 92 5.12 4.78 11.09
CA GLU A 92 6.43 4.17 11.40
C GLU A 92 7.61 4.85 10.67
N THR A 93 7.36 5.57 9.59
CA THR A 93 8.40 6.29 8.83
C THR A 93 8.66 7.70 9.32
N LEU A 94 7.75 8.27 10.12
CA LEU A 94 8.01 9.50 10.86
C LEU A 94 8.92 9.20 12.07
N PRO A 95 10.16 9.71 12.12
CA PRO A 95 10.94 9.65 13.34
C PRO A 95 10.23 10.46 14.41
N ASN A 96 9.80 9.80 15.50
CA ASN A 96 9.38 10.48 16.73
C ASN A 96 10.53 11.41 17.16
N ASN A 97 10.31 12.72 17.10
CA ASN A 97 11.22 13.77 17.53
C ASN A 97 11.32 13.86 19.04
#